data_AF-K1TB69-F1
#
_entry.id   AF-K1TB69-F1
#
_cell.length_a   1.000
_cell.length_b   1.000
_cell.length_c   1.000
_cell.angle_alpha   90.00
_cell.angle_beta   90.00
_cell.angle_gamma   90.00
#
_symmetry.space_group_name_H-M   'P 1'
#
loop_
_entity.id
_entity.type
_entity.pdbx_description
1 polymer ?
#
loop_
_entity_poly.entity_id
_entity_poly.type
_entity_poly.pdbx_seq_one_letter_code
_entity_poly.pdbx_strand_id
1 'polypeptide(L)' 'VMNGCAKRVGELCKEAGVTLTNVGATYPYGYDYDDKNIRIAPSYPPIDELDMAAELLCICTQLACIEKLVG' A
#
# COMPACT_ATOMS: atom_id res chain seq x y z
N VAL A 1 -2.78 5.18 5.20
CA VAL A 1 -2.31 6.24 4.28
C VAL A 1 -3.31 7.39 4.27
N MET A 2 -3.07 8.47 3.52
CA MET A 2 -4.05 9.56 3.36
C MET A 2 -5.36 9.02 2.77
N ASN A 3 -6.51 9.61 3.11
CA ASN A 3 -7.81 9.19 2.56
C ASN A 3 -7.77 9.19 1.04
N GLY A 4 -8.30 8.15 0.38
CA GLY A 4 -8.37 8.01 -1.07
C GLY A 4 -7.03 7.76 -1.75
N CYS A 5 -6.07 7.14 -1.06
CA CYS A 5 -4.77 6.80 -1.63
C CYS A 5 -4.44 5.30 -1.61
N ALA A 6 -5.13 4.47 -0.82
CA ALA A 6 -4.68 3.10 -0.58
C ALA A 6 -4.66 2.24 -1.85
N LYS A 7 -5.70 2.33 -2.70
CA LYS A 7 -5.70 1.67 -4.03
C LYS A 7 -4.50 2.07 -4.87
N ARG A 8 -4.22 3.37 -4.97
CA ARG A 8 -3.09 3.88 -5.76
C ARG A 8 -1.74 3.39 -5.24
N VAL A 9 -1.57 3.32 -3.91
CA VAL A 9 -0.37 2.72 -3.31
C VAL A 9 -0.24 1.25 -3.68
N GLY A 10 -1.32 0.48 -3.63
CA GLY A 10 -1.34 -0.93 -4.02
C GLY A 10 -1.00 -1.16 -5.50
N GLU A 11 -1.48 -0.29 -6.39
CA GLU A 11 -1.13 -0.29 -7.82
C GLU A 11 0.37 -0.04 -8.02
N LEU A 12 0.90 1.04 -7.45
CA LEU A 12 2.32 1.39 -7.55
C LEU A 12 3.24 0.29 -7.00
N CYS A 13 2.89 -0.31 -5.85
CA CYS A 13 3.67 -1.41 -5.29
C CYS A 13 3.67 -2.62 -6.24
N LYS A 14 2.52 -2.96 -6.82
CA LYS A 14 2.39 -4.08 -7.75
C LYS A 14 3.19 -3.85 -9.02
N GLU A 15 3.14 -2.64 -9.58
CA GLU A 15 3.94 -2.24 -10.76
C GLU A 15 5.45 -2.33 -10.47
N ALA A 16 5.87 -2.02 -9.25
CA ALA A 16 7.25 -2.10 -8.80
C ALA A 16 7.66 -3.48 -8.24
N GLY A 17 6.79 -4.50 -8.34
CA GLY A 17 7.10 -5.89 -8.00
C GLY A 17 6.79 -6.32 -6.56
N VAL A 18 6.24 -5.46 -5.70
CA VAL A 18 5.79 -5.81 -4.35
C VAL A 18 4.29 -6.08 -4.34
N THR A 19 3.92 -7.32 -4.01
CA THR A 19 2.51 -7.71 -3.87
C THR A 19 2.04 -7.49 -2.43
N LEU A 20 1.04 -6.64 -2.27
CA LEU A 20 0.38 -6.41 -0.98
C LEU A 20 -0.88 -7.28 -0.83
N THR A 21 -1.40 -7.35 0.39
CA THR A 21 -2.79 -7.78 0.58
C THR A 21 -3.73 -6.83 -0.17
N ASN A 22 -4.77 -7.35 -0.81
CA ASN A 22 -5.79 -6.54 -1.47
C ASN A 22 -6.28 -5.40 -0.56
N VAL A 23 -6.30 -4.18 -1.09
CA VAL A 23 -6.85 -3.01 -0.40
C VAL A 23 -8.32 -3.26 -0.07
N GLY A 24 -8.74 -2.92 1.14
CA GLY A 24 -10.09 -3.18 1.65
C GLY A 24 -10.30 -4.58 2.22
N ALA A 25 -9.33 -5.49 2.17
CA ALA A 25 -9.48 -6.86 2.70
C ALA A 25 -9.81 -6.93 4.20
N THR A 26 -9.50 -5.89 4.97
CA THR A 26 -9.84 -5.79 6.40
C THR A 26 -11.23 -5.19 6.67
N TYR A 27 -12.02 -4.97 5.62
CA TYR A 27 -13.36 -4.40 5.69
C TYR A 27 -14.40 -5.40 5.18
N PRO A 28 -15.63 -5.39 5.73
CA PRO A 28 -16.73 -6.15 5.17
C PRO A 28 -16.88 -5.89 3.67
N TYR A 29 -17.04 -6.96 2.91
CA TYR A 29 -17.20 -6.92 1.44
C TYR A 29 -16.01 -6.32 0.67
N GLY A 30 -14.84 -6.14 1.30
CA GLY A 30 -13.69 -5.55 0.63
C GLY A 30 -13.77 -4.03 0.45
N TYR A 31 -14.70 -3.35 1.14
CA TYR A 31 -14.97 -1.93 0.94
C TYR A 31 -14.44 -1.07 2.09
N ASP A 32 -13.26 -0.49 1.90
CA ASP A 32 -12.74 0.59 2.74
C ASP A 32 -13.36 1.93 2.30
N TYR A 33 -14.29 2.45 3.09
CA TYR A 33 -15.01 3.70 2.82
C TYR A 33 -14.09 4.91 2.57
N ASP A 34 -12.93 4.94 3.23
CA ASP A 34 -11.99 6.05 3.12
C ASP A 34 -10.81 5.74 2.20
N ASP A 35 -10.71 4.51 1.66
CA ASP A 35 -9.59 4.04 0.83
C ASP A 35 -8.23 4.46 1.42
N LYS A 36 -7.99 4.07 2.67
CA LYS A 36 -6.85 4.53 3.49
C LYS A 36 -6.11 3.42 4.21
N ASN A 37 -6.65 2.21 4.28
CA ASN A 37 -6.04 1.11 5.00
C ASN A 37 -5.18 0.22 4.09
N ILE A 38 -4.00 -0.16 4.60
CA ILE A 38 -3.10 -1.13 3.97
C ILE A 38 -2.65 -2.10 5.07
N ARG A 39 -2.84 -3.40 4.84
CA ARG A 39 -2.40 -4.46 5.76
C ARG A 39 -1.00 -4.94 5.38
N ILE A 40 -0.09 -4.96 6.36
CA ILE A 40 1.26 -5.51 6.22
C ILE A 40 1.32 -6.86 6.96
N ALA A 41 1.92 -7.87 6.34
CA ALA A 41 2.11 -9.20 6.93
C ALA A 41 3.62 -9.57 6.92
N PRO A 42 4.38 -9.19 7.95
CA PRO A 42 5.84 -9.25 7.94
C PRO A 42 6.45 -10.60 8.34
N SER A 43 5.63 -11.60 8.69
CA SER A 43 6.10 -12.84 9.35
C SER A 43 6.76 -13.87 8.43
N TYR A 44 6.64 -13.73 7.11
CA TYR A 44 7.14 -14.70 6.13
C TYR A 44 8.51 -14.34 5.51
N PRO A 45 8.72 -13.13 4.95
CA PRO A 45 9.95 -12.82 4.24
C PRO A 45 11.17 -12.73 5.18
N PRO A 46 12.38 -13.04 4.69
CA PRO A 46 13.64 -12.65 5.33
C PRO A 46 13.71 -11.15 5.62
N ILE A 47 14.54 -10.75 6.59
CA ILE A 47 14.63 -9.35 7.04
C ILE A 47 15.08 -8.40 5.92
N ASP A 48 16.04 -8.81 5.09
CA ASP A 48 16.55 -8.02 3.97
C ASP A 48 15.51 -7.80 2.86
N GLU A 49 14.71 -8.83 2.54
CA GLU A 49 13.57 -8.68 1.63
C GLU A 49 12.46 -7.80 2.24
N LEU A 50 12.20 -7.96 3.55
CA LEU A 50 11.21 -7.16 4.26
C LEU A 50 11.59 -5.67 4.29
N ASP A 51 12.85 -5.36 4.55
CA ASP A 51 13.38 -3.99 4.59
C ASP A 51 13.20 -3.33 3.21
N MET A 52 13.57 -4.02 2.13
CA MET A 52 13.41 -3.52 0.77
C MET A 52 11.94 -3.31 0.40
N ALA A 53 11.06 -4.26 0.75
CA ALA A 53 9.63 -4.15 0.47
C ALA A 53 8.96 -3.02 1.28
N ALA A 54 9.39 -2.80 2.53
CA ALA A 54 8.89 -1.73 3.38
C ALA A 54 9.33 -0.35 2.87
N GLU A 55 10.58 -0.21 2.43
CA GLU A 55 11.08 1.03 1.82
C GLU A 55 10.30 1.38 0.55
N LEU A 56 10.09 0.40 -0.34
CA LEU A 56 9.30 0.60 -1.55
C LEU A 56 7.85 1.00 -1.22
N LEU A 57 7.22 0.35 -0.24
CA LEU A 57 5.87 0.71 0.23
C LEU A 57 5.81 2.17 0.71
N CYS A 58 6.83 2.65 1.42
CA CYS A 58 6.93 4.04 1.86
C CYS A 58 7.02 5.00 0.66
N ILE A 59 7.87 4.69 -0.34
CA ILE A 59 8.01 5.49 -1.56
C ILE A 59 6.69 5.57 -2.33
N CYS A 60 6.03 4.42 -2.57
CA CYS A 60 4.73 4.37 -3.23
C CYS A 60 3.66 5.13 -2.44
N THR A 61 3.70 5.07 -1.11
CA THR A 61 2.80 5.85 -0.24
C THR A 61 3.00 7.34 -0.41
N GLN A 62 4.25 7.82 -0.39
CA GLN A 62 4.57 9.22 -0.60
C GLN A 62 4.14 9.69 -1.97
N LEU A 63 4.46 8.92 -3.02
CA LEU A 63 4.11 9.24 -4.41
C LEU A 63 2.59 9.37 -4.57
N ALA A 64 1.81 8.38 -4.13
CA ALA A 64 0.34 8.43 -4.23
C ALA A 64 -0.26 9.62 -3.47
N CYS A 65 0.28 9.96 -2.30
CA CYS A 65 -0.19 11.13 -1.54
C CYS A 65 0.17 12.45 -2.22
N ILE A 66 1.36 12.56 -2.80
CA ILE A 66 1.78 13.74 -3.55
C ILE A 66 0.92 13.89 -4.82
N GLU A 67 0.76 12.82 -5.60
CA GLU A 67 -0.12 12.78 -6.79
C GLU A 67 -1.52 13.31 -6.45
N LYS A 68 -2.09 12.90 -5.31
CA LYS A 68 -3.39 13.38 -4.84
C LYS A 68 -3.43 14.85 -4.44
N LEU A 69 -2.35 15.39 -3.89
CA LEU A 69 -2.29 16.77 -3.42
C LEU A 69 -2.05 17.78 -4.55
N VAL A 70 -1.32 17.37 -5.60
CA VAL A 70 -0.89 18.26 -6.68
C VAL A 70 -1.61 18.01 -8.00
N GLY A 71 -2.41 16.94 -8.08
CA GLY A 71 -3.19 16.53 -9.25
C GLY A 71 -4.67 16.84 -9.15
#